data_AF-A0A2P6RKE0-F1
#
_entry.id   AF-A0A2P6RKE0-F1
#
_cell.length_a   1.000
_cell.length_b   1.000
_cell.length_c   1.000
_cell.angle_alpha   90.00
_cell.angle_beta   90.00
_cell.angle_gamma   90.00
#
_symmetry.space_group_name_H-M   'P 1'
#
loop_
_entity.id
_entity.type
_entity.pdbx_description
1 polymer ?
#
loop_
_entity_poly.entity_id
_entity_poly.type
_entity_poly.pdbx_seq_one_letter_code
_entity_poly.pdbx_strand_id
1 'polypeptide(L)'
;MHKLGVLAVDAEILQFLEGEQIQFSDFELLAGLSNLQRIRLENLSINLKGSKPRQLRSVKKLDIKSCSFMSDDDLPLELCDMFPNLVLLTITNCFVSIADLNHLRSLSLIDCCPMKLA
;
A
#
# COMPACT_ATOMS: atom_id res chain seq x y z
N MET A 1 -20.10 -4.12 -13.03
CA MET A 1 -19.20 -3.16 -13.72
C MET A 1 -18.71 -2.22 -12.66
N HIS A 2 -17.53 -2.46 -12.09
CA HIS A 2 -17.05 -1.73 -10.92
C HIS A 2 -15.85 -0.88 -11.33
N LYS A 3 -15.95 0.40 -11.00
CA LYS A 3 -15.11 1.46 -11.56
C LYS A 3 -14.01 1.75 -10.55
N LEU A 4 -12.78 1.37 -10.87
CA LEU A 4 -11.60 1.77 -10.10
C LEU A 4 -11.48 3.30 -10.20
N GLY A 5 -11.76 4.01 -9.10
CA GLY A 5 -11.58 5.46 -9.00
C GLY A 5 -10.11 5.82 -8.92
N VAL A 6 -9.36 5.65 -10.02
CA VAL A 6 -7.98 6.14 -10.11
C VAL A 6 -8.03 7.63 -10.42
N LEU A 7 -7.76 8.45 -9.41
CA LEU A 7 -7.47 9.86 -9.60
C LEU A 7 -5.94 9.97 -9.65
N ALA A 8 -5.39 10.03 -10.86
CA ALA A 8 -4.05 10.55 -11.03
C ALA A 8 -4.11 12.04 -10.71
N VAL A 9 -3.55 12.44 -9.57
CA VAL A 9 -3.55 13.85 -9.13
C VAL A 9 -2.44 14.61 -9.89
N ASP A 10 -1.40 13.89 -10.34
CA ASP A 10 -0.35 14.26 -11.28
C ASP A 10 0.44 13.00 -11.70
N ALA A 11 1.54 13.13 -12.47
CA ALA A 11 2.35 11.99 -12.92
C ALA A 11 3.16 11.29 -11.80
N GLU A 12 3.15 11.84 -10.58
CA GLU A 12 3.94 11.38 -9.44
C GLU A 12 3.06 10.82 -8.31
N ILE A 13 1.77 11.17 -8.29
CA ILE A 13 0.81 10.83 -7.24
C ILE A 13 -0.35 10.05 -7.85
N LEU A 14 -0.49 8.82 -7.35
CA LEU A 14 -1.62 7.97 -7.70
C LEU A 14 -2.50 7.74 -6.47
N GLN A 15 -3.78 8.08 -6.62
CA GLN A 15 -4.78 7.93 -5.57
C GLN A 15 -5.86 6.94 -6.01
N PHE A 16 -6.09 5.92 -5.20
CA PHE A 16 -7.23 5.03 -5.32
C PHE A 16 -8.25 5.42 -4.25
N LEU A 17 -9.41 5.92 -4.69
CA LEU A 17 -10.53 6.27 -3.82
C LEU A 17 -11.70 5.33 -4.08
N GLU A 18 -12.21 4.71 -3.01
CA GLU A 18 -13.48 3.96 -2.96
C GLU A 18 -13.69 2.91 -4.06
N GLY A 19 -13.76 1.64 -3.65
CA GLY A 19 -14.30 0.58 -4.51
C GLY A 19 -13.51 -0.71 -4.47
N GLU A 20 -14.26 -1.80 -4.33
CA GLU A 20 -13.91 -3.22 -4.48
C GLU A 20 -12.60 -3.74 -3.87
N GLN A 21 -12.45 -5.06 -3.99
CA GLN A 21 -11.30 -5.81 -3.56
C GLN A 21 -10.18 -5.66 -4.60
N ILE A 22 -9.10 -4.95 -4.24
CA ILE A 22 -7.90 -4.81 -5.08
C ILE A 22 -7.00 -6.02 -4.84
N GLN A 23 -6.45 -6.59 -5.90
CA GLN A 23 -5.51 -7.71 -5.85
C GLN A 23 -4.08 -7.21 -6.06
N PHE A 24 -3.08 -8.00 -5.66
CA PHE A 24 -1.68 -7.63 -5.92
C PHE A 24 -1.37 -7.42 -7.40
N SER A 25 -2.02 -8.17 -8.29
CA SER A 25 -1.87 -8.01 -9.74
C SER A 25 -2.21 -6.61 -10.23
N ASP A 26 -3.08 -5.88 -9.54
CA ASP A 26 -3.47 -4.52 -9.92
C ASP A 26 -2.32 -3.52 -9.74
N PHE A 27 -1.34 -3.85 -8.89
CA PHE A 27 -0.12 -3.05 -8.70
C PHE A 27 0.94 -3.32 -9.78
N GLU A 28 0.83 -4.38 -10.59
CA GLU A 28 1.82 -4.67 -11.63
C GLU A 28 1.89 -3.57 -12.69
N LEU A 29 0.74 -2.98 -13.03
CA LEU A 29 0.65 -1.87 -13.97
C LEU A 29 1.38 -0.61 -13.45
N LEU A 30 1.52 -0.48 -12.13
CA LEU A 30 2.21 0.65 -11.50
C LEU A 30 3.74 0.52 -11.60
N ALA A 31 4.27 -0.69 -11.78
CA ALA A 31 5.71 -0.91 -11.87
C ALA A 31 6.37 -0.28 -13.10
N GLY A 32 5.58 0.01 -14.14
CA GLY A 32 6.04 0.78 -15.30
C GLY A 32 6.10 2.29 -15.08
N LEU A 33 5.52 2.81 -13.99
CA LEU A 33 5.43 4.24 -13.71
C LEU A 33 6.70 4.72 -12.98
N SER A 34 7.78 4.94 -13.74
CA SER A 34 9.09 5.36 -13.22
C SER A 34 9.07 6.68 -12.44
N ASN A 35 8.09 7.56 -12.70
CA ASN A 35 7.95 8.84 -12.01
C ASN A 35 7.05 8.77 -10.77
N LEU A 36 6.35 7.65 -10.54
CA LEU A 36 5.42 7.52 -9.42
C LEU A 36 6.16 7.59 -8.07
N GLN A 37 6.03 8.69 -7.35
CA GLN A 37 6.70 8.91 -6.06
C GLN A 37 5.78 8.58 -4.88
N ARG A 38 4.47 8.69 -5.05
CA ARG A 38 3.49 8.57 -3.97
C ARG A 38 2.28 7.74 -4.38
N ILE A 39 1.90 6.83 -3.50
CA ILE A 39 0.64 6.10 -3.59
C ILE A 39 -0.23 6.45 -2.39
N ARG A 40 -1.51 6.73 -2.65
CA ARG A 40 -2.53 6.85 -1.62
C ARG A 40 -3.62 5.81 -1.85
N LEU A 41 -3.85 4.99 -0.84
CA LEU A 41 -4.91 3.97 -0.79
C LEU A 41 -5.95 4.43 0.23
N GLU A 42 -7.20 4.57 -0.18
CA GLU A 42 -8.27 5.03 0.71
C GLU A 42 -9.57 4.26 0.50
N ASN A 43 -10.12 3.71 1.59
CA ASN A 43 -11.39 2.95 1.59
C ASN A 43 -11.36 1.72 0.66
N LEU A 44 -10.29 0.91 0.76
CA LEU A 44 -10.06 -0.25 -0.11
C LEU A 44 -9.96 -1.54 0.71
N SER A 45 -10.41 -2.65 0.12
CA SER A 45 -10.11 -3.99 0.61
C SER A 45 -8.99 -4.58 -0.24
N ILE A 46 -7.82 -4.81 0.33
CA ILE A 46 -6.63 -5.25 -0.40
C ILE A 46 -6.41 -6.74 -0.13
N ASN A 47 -6.49 -7.53 -1.18
CA ASN A 47 -6.20 -8.94 -1.17
C ASN A 47 -4.73 -9.18 -1.54
N LEU A 48 -3.97 -9.65 -0.55
CA LEU A 48 -2.55 -9.94 -0.68
C LEU A 48 -2.28 -11.37 -1.15
N LYS A 49 -3.32 -12.15 -1.45
CA LYS A 49 -3.18 -13.51 -1.97
C LYS A 49 -2.64 -13.48 -3.41
N GLY A 50 -1.68 -14.34 -3.71
CA GLY A 50 -1.09 -14.49 -5.05
C GLY A 50 0.38 -14.10 -5.14
N SER A 51 0.90 -13.97 -6.35
CA SER A 51 2.30 -13.63 -6.61
C SER A 51 2.62 -12.21 -6.15
N LYS A 52 3.76 -12.04 -5.47
CA LYS A 52 4.30 -10.72 -5.10
C LYS A 52 4.42 -9.85 -6.37
N PRO A 53 3.90 -8.62 -6.37
CA PRO A 53 3.98 -7.75 -7.55
C PRO A 53 5.44 -7.33 -7.81
N ARG A 54 5.69 -6.82 -9.01
CA ARG A 54 6.98 -6.17 -9.30
C ARG A 54 7.23 -5.01 -8.33
N GLN A 55 8.49 -4.84 -7.97
CA GLN A 55 8.92 -3.80 -7.05
C GLN A 55 8.64 -2.39 -7.61
N LEU A 56 7.98 -1.57 -6.82
CA LEU A 56 7.65 -0.17 -7.12
C LEU A 56 8.79 0.74 -6.65
N ARG A 57 9.94 0.64 -7.33
CA ARG A 57 11.21 1.30 -6.93
C ARG A 57 11.15 2.82 -6.95
N SER A 58 10.24 3.42 -7.72
CA SER A 58 10.07 4.87 -7.78
C SER A 58 9.36 5.44 -6.55
N VAL A 59 8.56 4.63 -5.86
CA VAL A 59 7.69 5.05 -4.77
C VAL A 59 8.51 5.28 -3.50
N LYS A 60 8.34 6.47 -2.92
CA LYS A 60 8.99 6.91 -1.68
C LYS A 60 8.01 7.15 -0.55
N LYS A 61 6.73 7.37 -0.89
CA LYS A 61 5.67 7.66 0.08
C LYS A 61 4.45 6.77 -0.16
N LEU A 62 3.95 6.19 0.92
CA LEU A 62 2.73 5.40 0.93
C LEU A 62 1.81 5.92 2.03
N ASP A 63 0.60 6.31 1.66
CA ASP A 63 -0.46 6.66 2.60
C ASP A 63 -1.60 5.64 2.46
N ILE A 64 -1.97 5.00 3.57
CA ILE A 64 -3.02 3.99 3.63
C ILE A 64 -4.06 4.48 4.63
N LYS A 65 -5.31 4.59 4.20
CA LYS A 65 -6.39 5.12 5.04
C LYS A 65 -7.64 4.25 4.92
N SER A 66 -8.19 3.82 6.05
CA SER A 66 -9.43 3.04 6.10
C SER A 66 -9.39 1.82 5.16
N CYS A 67 -8.23 1.17 5.05
CA CYS A 67 -8.04 -0.04 4.26
C CYS A 67 -8.09 -1.28 5.13
N SER A 68 -8.59 -2.37 4.56
CA SER A 68 -8.49 -3.72 5.14
C SER A 68 -7.54 -4.56 4.31
N PHE A 69 -6.75 -5.42 4.95
CA PHE A 69 -5.81 -6.32 4.29
C PHE A 69 -6.22 -7.76 4.57
N MET A 70 -6.35 -8.56 3.51
CA MET A 70 -6.58 -10.00 3.59
C MET A 70 -5.32 -10.73 3.15
N SER A 71 -4.77 -11.60 3.99
CA SER A 71 -3.64 -12.49 3.69
C SER A 71 -4.03 -13.94 3.97
N ASP A 72 -3.31 -14.91 3.42
CA ASP A 72 -3.62 -16.34 3.61
C ASP A 72 -3.32 -16.83 5.04
N ASP A 73 -2.35 -16.20 5.72
CA ASP A 73 -1.74 -16.76 6.95
C ASP A 73 -1.55 -15.73 8.09
N ASP A 74 -2.30 -14.62 8.09
CA ASP A 74 -2.07 -13.47 8.99
C ASP A 74 -0.62 -12.94 8.96
N LEU A 75 0.11 -13.27 7.89
CA LEU A 75 1.50 -12.87 7.74
C LEU A 75 1.59 -11.34 7.63
N PRO A 76 2.59 -10.73 8.28
CA PRO A 76 2.82 -9.30 8.18
C PRO A 76 3.08 -8.90 6.72
N LEU A 77 2.58 -7.73 6.35
CA LEU A 77 2.85 -7.12 5.06
C LEU A 77 4.33 -6.72 4.99
N GLU A 78 5.09 -7.39 4.12
CA GLU A 78 6.50 -7.07 3.85
C GLU A 78 6.59 -5.89 2.86
N LEU A 79 6.46 -4.67 3.41
CA LEU A 79 6.50 -3.46 2.59
C LEU A 79 7.85 -3.24 1.89
N CYS A 80 8.96 -3.72 2.47
CA CYS A 80 10.30 -3.65 1.87
C CYS A 80 10.36 -4.27 0.48
N ASP A 81 9.72 -5.43 0.30
CA ASP A 81 9.84 -6.20 -0.93
C ASP A 81 9.14 -5.49 -2.08
N MET A 82 7.98 -4.89 -1.79
CA MET A 82 7.19 -4.15 -2.77
C MET A 82 7.71 -2.73 -3.00
N PHE A 83 8.10 -2.05 -1.94
CA PHE A 83 8.49 -0.64 -1.94
C PHE A 83 9.90 -0.49 -1.37
N PRO A 84 10.94 -0.98 -2.08
CA PRO A 84 12.29 -1.05 -1.53
C PRO A 84 12.92 0.32 -1.23
N ASN A 85 12.34 1.40 -1.78
CA ASN A 85 12.79 2.78 -1.57
C ASN A 85 11.78 3.59 -0.74
N LEU A 86 10.84 2.92 -0.06
CA LEU A 86 9.87 3.59 0.80
C LEU A 86 10.59 4.27 1.95
N VAL A 87 10.30 5.55 2.17
CA VAL A 87 10.90 6.33 3.25
C VAL A 87 9.86 6.93 4.18
N LEU A 88 8.62 7.10 3.69
CA LEU A 88 7.51 7.68 4.43
C LEU A 88 6.29 6.75 4.37
N LEU A 89 5.81 6.32 5.54
CA LEU A 89 4.60 5.50 5.66
C LEU A 89 3.61 6.17 6.62
N THR A 90 2.40 6.41 6.12
CA THR A 90 1.26 6.86 6.93
C THR A 90 0.18 5.80 6.87
N ILE A 91 -0.32 5.37 8.04
CA ILE A 91 -1.43 4.44 8.14
C ILE A 91 -2.47 5.06 9.07
N THR A 92 -3.71 5.09 8.61
CA THR A 92 -4.81 5.70 9.34
C THR A 92 -6.01 4.77 9.33
N ASN A 93 -6.57 4.46 10.51
CA ASN A 93 -7.80 3.68 10.64
C ASN A 93 -7.75 2.33 9.89
N CYS A 94 -6.62 1.62 9.97
CA CYS A 94 -6.43 0.32 9.31
C CYS A 94 -6.12 -0.77 10.33
N PHE A 95 -6.46 -2.01 9.97
CA PHE A 95 -6.06 -3.22 10.70
C PHE A 95 -5.04 -3.98 9.84
N VAL A 96 -3.75 -3.83 10.14
CA VAL A 96 -2.66 -4.42 9.36
C VAL A 96 -1.48 -4.80 10.27
N SER A 97 -0.89 -5.96 10.02
CA SER A 97 0.40 -6.37 10.59
C SER A 97 1.49 -6.02 9.59
N ILE A 98 2.57 -5.36 10.01
CA ILE A 98 3.66 -4.91 9.13
C ILE A 98 4.99 -5.29 9.76
N ALA A 99 5.86 -5.88 8.96
CA ALA A 99 7.22 -6.24 9.34
C ALA A 99 8.23 -5.35 8.61
N ASP A 100 9.46 -5.33 9.14
CA ASP A 100 10.64 -4.73 8.50
C ASP A 100 10.50 -3.25 8.11
N LEU A 101 10.31 -2.40 9.12
CA LEU A 101 10.23 -0.94 8.95
C LEU A 101 11.57 -0.22 9.12
N ASN A 102 12.68 -0.96 9.21
CA ASN A 102 14.02 -0.45 9.58
C ASN A 102 14.59 0.60 8.62
N HIS A 103 14.09 0.64 7.37
CA HIS A 103 14.53 1.56 6.33
C HIS A 103 13.67 2.83 6.24
N LEU A 104 12.54 2.88 6.97
CA LEU A 104 11.67 4.05 6.98
C LEU A 104 12.31 5.20 7.76
N ARG A 105 12.21 6.41 7.20
CA ARG A 105 12.58 7.64 7.90
C ARG A 105 11.45 8.17 8.76
N SER A 106 10.21 7.87 8.39
CA SER A 106 9.02 8.31 9.12
C SER A 106 7.94 7.24 9.06
N LEU A 107 7.37 6.96 10.22
CA LEU A 107 6.20 6.10 10.41
C LEU A 107 5.15 6.87 11.21
N SER A 108 3.93 6.97 10.67
CA SER A 108 2.80 7.58 11.34
C SER A 108 1.64 6.60 11.38
N LEU A 109 1.19 6.24 12.58
CA LEU A 109 0.07 5.35 12.84
C LEU A 109 -1.02 6.14 13.56
N ILE A 110 -2.21 6.23 12.97
CA ILE A 110 -3.32 7.05 13.47
C ILE A 110 -4.55 6.16 13.57
N ASP A 111 -5.15 6.04 14.75
CA ASP A 111 -6.35 5.23 14.98
C ASP A 111 -6.24 3.78 14.50
N CYS A 112 -5.04 3.21 14.56
CA CYS A 112 -4.79 1.80 14.28
C CYS A 112 -4.97 0.98 15.57
N CYS A 113 -5.80 -0.07 15.50
CA CYS A 113 -5.91 -1.07 16.57
C CYS A 113 -4.59 -1.85 16.74
N PRO A 114 -4.32 -2.45 17.91
CA PRO A 114 -2.97 -2.85 18.32
C PRO A 114 -2.32 -3.81 17.32
N MET A 115 -1.33 -3.27 16.60
CA MET A 115 -0.47 -4.00 15.67
C MET A 115 0.47 -4.91 16.46
N LYS A 116 0.63 -6.17 16.05
CA LYS A 116 1.87 -6.89 16.36
C LYS A 116 2.93 -6.39 15.38
N LEU A 117 3.87 -5.60 15.88
CA LEU A 117 5.15 -5.41 15.19
C LEU A 117 5.91 -6.72 15.41
N ALA A 118 6.11 -7.49 14.35
CA ALA A 118 6.88 -8.73 14.35
C ALA A 118 8.34 -8.46 13.97
#